data_AF-A0A4Q6AT91-F1
#
_entry.id   AF-A0A4Q6AT91-F1
#
_cell.length_a   1.000
_cell.length_b   1.000
_cell.length_c   1.000
_cell.angle_alpha   90.00
_cell.angle_beta   90.00
_cell.angle_gamma   90.00
#
_symmetry.space_group_name_H-M   'P 1'
#
loop_
_entity.id
_entity.type
_entity.pdbx_description
1 polymer ?
#
loop_
_entity_poly.entity_id
_entity_poly.type
_entity_poly.pdbx_seq_one_letter_code
_entity_poly.pdbx_strand_id
1 'polypeptide(L)'
;MKAETEKTVEPTIAERKPWGRLNEEIKAKIVSEISSGLLSERAAGRKYGLPKSTIGKWHDKHNLVNLLGPPIPDGHLAMDQSKESKLLKKKIEELTKALSDAQLKNVALETMIEVAESELKIKIRKKRGTKQSLE
;
A
#
# COMPACT_ATOMS: atom_id res chain seq x y z
N MET A 1 -18.80 42.90 -27.94
CA MET A 1 -19.76 41.88 -27.46
C MET A 1 -18.97 40.89 -26.61
N LYS A 2 -19.16 40.91 -25.29
CA LYS A 2 -18.45 39.98 -24.39
C LYS A 2 -19.30 38.72 -24.29
N ALA A 3 -18.75 37.58 -24.68
CA ALA A 3 -19.39 36.29 -24.50
C ALA A 3 -19.48 36.01 -22.99
N GLU A 4 -20.69 35.89 -22.49
CA GLU A 4 -20.93 35.38 -21.15
C GLU A 4 -20.56 33.90 -21.16
N THR A 5 -19.55 33.53 -20.37
CA THR A 5 -19.24 32.13 -20.14
C THR A 5 -20.39 31.56 -19.30
N GLU A 6 -21.20 30.70 -19.93
CA GLU A 6 -22.18 29.88 -19.23
C GLU A 6 -21.45 29.14 -18.12
N LYS A 7 -21.71 29.54 -16.87
CA LYS A 7 -21.30 28.76 -15.72
C LYS A 7 -22.08 27.47 -15.83
N THR A 8 -21.41 26.38 -16.23
CA THR A 8 -21.89 25.02 -16.02
C THR A 8 -22.01 24.83 -14.51
N VAL A 9 -23.16 25.21 -13.96
CA VAL A 9 -23.51 24.93 -12.57
C VAL A 9 -23.56 23.42 -12.49
N GLU A 10 -22.59 22.80 -11.82
CA GLU A 10 -22.67 21.39 -11.50
C GLU A 10 -24.01 21.17 -10.80
N PRO A 11 -24.90 20.30 -11.33
CA PRO A 11 -26.22 20.12 -10.75
C PRO A 11 -26.02 19.60 -9.34
N THR A 12 -26.25 20.48 -8.37
CA THR A 12 -26.31 20.05 -6.98
C THR A 12 -27.54 19.15 -6.92
N ILE A 13 -27.35 17.92 -6.42
CA ILE A 13 -28.40 16.87 -6.35
C ILE A 13 -29.70 17.39 -5.68
N ALA A 14 -29.65 18.55 -5.01
CA ALA A 14 -30.77 19.35 -4.52
C ALA A 14 -31.87 19.69 -5.55
N GLU A 15 -31.57 19.80 -6.85
CA GLU A 15 -32.58 20.16 -7.87
C GLU A 15 -33.47 18.97 -8.31
N ARG A 16 -33.21 17.75 -7.81
CA ARG A 16 -33.98 16.56 -8.19
C ARG A 16 -35.28 16.41 -7.40
N LYS A 17 -36.21 15.62 -7.96
CA LYS A 17 -37.42 15.18 -7.25
C LYS A 17 -37.04 14.39 -5.98
N PRO A 18 -37.55 14.75 -4.78
CA PRO A 18 -37.17 14.12 -3.52
C PRO A 18 -37.38 12.59 -3.46
N TRP A 19 -38.41 12.07 -4.15
CA TRP A 19 -38.76 10.66 -4.22
C TRP A 19 -38.09 9.89 -5.37
N GLY A 20 -37.30 10.57 -6.21
CA GLY A 20 -36.58 9.94 -7.30
C GLY A 20 -35.38 9.12 -6.81
N ARG A 21 -35.24 7.88 -7.31
CA ARG A 21 -34.01 7.11 -7.09
C ARG A 21 -32.83 7.86 -7.71
N LEU A 22 -31.72 7.92 -6.98
CA LEU A 22 -30.48 8.50 -7.49
C LEU A 22 -29.80 7.51 -8.44
N ASN A 23 -29.30 8.01 -9.57
CA ASN A 23 -28.50 7.24 -10.52
C ASN A 23 -27.32 6.59 -9.82
N GLU A 24 -27.01 5.35 -10.20
CA GLU A 24 -25.95 4.56 -9.57
C GLU A 24 -24.57 5.15 -9.87
N GLU A 25 -24.38 5.72 -11.06
CA GLU A 25 -23.16 6.44 -11.46
C GLU A 25 -22.85 7.60 -10.52
N ILE A 26 -23.87 8.36 -10.11
CA ILE A 26 -23.71 9.51 -9.21
C ILE A 26 -23.37 9.01 -7.80
N LYS A 27 -24.00 7.92 -7.34
CA LYS A 27 -23.64 7.29 -6.05
C LYS A 27 -22.18 6.82 -6.06
N ALA A 28 -21.76 6.15 -7.15
CA ALA A 28 -20.40 5.65 -7.31
C ALA A 28 -19.39 6.80 -7.31
N LYS A 29 -19.67 7.91 -8.02
CA LYS A 29 -18.83 9.12 -8.02
C LYS A 29 -18.66 9.72 -6.62
N ILE A 30 -19.75 9.83 -5.85
CA ILE A 30 -19.69 10.36 -4.47
C ILE A 30 -18.85 9.44 -3.58
N VAL A 31 -19.02 8.13 -3.70
CA VAL A 31 -18.28 7.15 -2.91
C VAL A 31 -16.80 7.12 -3.28
N SER A 32 -16.44 7.26 -4.56
CA SER A 32 -15.04 7.30 -4.99
C SER A 32 -14.33 8.58 -4.53
N GLU A 33 -15.00 9.74 -4.54
CA GLU A 33 -14.47 10.99 -3.97
C GLU A 33 -14.20 10.88 -2.44
N ILE A 34 -14.99 10.08 -1.72
CA ILE A 34 -14.79 9.82 -0.29
C ILE A 34 -13.67 8.80 -0.06
N SER A 35 -13.66 7.71 -0.81
CA SER A 35 -12.64 6.64 -0.71
C SER A 35 -11.24 7.15 -1.04
N SER A 36 -11.12 8.05 -2.02
CA SER A 36 -9.87 8.74 -2.36
C SER A 36 -9.40 9.78 -1.33
N GLY A 37 -10.21 10.07 -0.30
CA GLY A 37 -9.89 11.03 0.74
C GLY A 37 -10.03 12.51 0.32
N LEU A 38 -10.53 12.78 -0.89
CA LEU A 38 -10.75 14.16 -1.39
C LEU A 38 -11.85 14.88 -0.59
N LEU A 39 -12.84 14.14 -0.10
CA LEU A 39 -13.94 14.67 0.70
C LEU A 39 -14.24 13.80 1.93
N SER A 40 -14.49 14.44 3.07
CA SER A 40 -15.14 13.78 4.21
C SER A 40 -16.63 13.55 3.92
N GLU A 41 -17.23 12.50 4.49
CA GLU A 41 -18.68 12.24 4.42
C GLU A 41 -19.54 13.48 4.76
N ARG A 42 -19.10 14.28 5.74
CA ARG A 42 -19.78 15.55 6.11
C ARG A 42 -19.62 16.63 5.04
N ALA A 43 -18.44 16.70 4.40
CA ALA A 43 -18.19 17.64 3.31
C ALA A 43 -18.98 17.26 2.06
N ALA A 44 -19.03 15.97 1.73
CA ALA A 44 -19.87 15.43 0.66
C ALA A 44 -21.35 15.72 0.91
N GLY A 45 -21.84 15.55 2.14
CA GLY A 45 -23.23 15.91 2.49
C GLY A 45 -23.57 17.37 2.22
N ARG A 46 -22.63 18.30 2.49
CA ARG A 46 -22.79 19.72 2.17
C ARG A 46 -22.72 20.01 0.67
N LYS A 47 -21.77 19.40 -0.04
CA LYS A 47 -21.58 19.58 -1.49
C LYS A 47 -22.75 19.05 -2.30
N TYR A 48 -23.29 17.90 -1.92
CA TYR A 48 -24.33 17.19 -2.66
C TYR A 48 -25.73 17.33 -2.05
N GLY A 49 -25.89 18.02 -0.93
CA GLY A 49 -27.20 18.19 -0.27
C GLY A 49 -27.82 16.86 0.22
N LEU A 50 -26.99 15.88 0.57
CA LEU A 50 -27.42 14.55 1.01
C LEU A 50 -27.13 14.37 2.50
N PRO A 51 -28.01 13.67 3.24
CA PRO A 51 -27.75 13.37 4.64
C PRO A 51 -26.55 12.43 4.77
N LYS A 52 -25.66 12.73 5.73
CA LYS A 52 -24.45 11.94 6.01
C LYS A 52 -24.75 10.44 6.17
N SER A 53 -25.86 10.09 6.81
CA SER A 53 -26.27 8.71 7.05
C SER A 53 -26.53 7.92 5.75
N THR A 54 -27.04 8.56 4.70
CA THR A 54 -27.27 7.91 3.41
C THR A 54 -25.94 7.69 2.67
N ILE A 55 -25.06 8.68 2.72
CA ILE A 55 -23.71 8.58 2.14
C ILE A 55 -22.91 7.48 2.85
N GLY A 56 -22.94 7.45 4.19
CA GLY A 56 -22.28 6.42 4.99
C GLY A 56 -22.75 5.01 4.62
N LYS A 57 -24.08 4.81 4.48
CA LYS A 57 -24.62 3.51 4.01
C LYS A 57 -24.14 3.10 2.62
N TRP A 58 -23.89 4.04 1.71
CA TRP A 58 -23.33 3.72 0.39
C TRP A 58 -21.84 3.39 0.48
N HIS A 59 -21.10 4.15 1.29
CA HIS A 59 -19.69 3.92 1.56
C HIS A 59 -19.46 2.55 2.23
N ASP A 60 -20.24 2.19 3.25
CA ASP A 60 -20.17 0.89 3.92
C ASP A 60 -20.44 -0.26 2.96
N LYS A 61 -21.45 -0.13 2.10
CA LYS A 61 -21.77 -1.13 1.06
C LYS A 61 -20.63 -1.27 0.06
N HIS A 62 -20.05 -0.17 -0.39
CA HIS A 62 -18.94 -0.18 -1.32
C HIS A 62 -17.69 -0.80 -0.68
N ASN A 63 -17.40 -0.48 0.58
CA ASN A 63 -16.31 -1.09 1.34
C ASN A 63 -16.53 -2.59 1.54
N LEU A 64 -17.76 -3.01 1.82
CA LEU A 64 -18.11 -4.44 1.93
C LEU A 64 -17.91 -5.17 0.60
N VAL A 65 -18.32 -4.56 -0.52
CA VAL A 65 -18.09 -5.10 -1.87
C VAL A 65 -16.59 -5.14 -2.20
N ASN A 66 -15.81 -4.14 -1.80
CA ASN A 66 -14.36 -4.16 -1.99
C ASN A 66 -13.65 -5.22 -1.12
N LEU A 67 -14.17 -5.51 0.09
CA LEU A 67 -13.58 -6.49 1.00
C LEU A 67 -13.98 -7.94 0.66
N LEU A 68 -15.21 -8.16 0.20
CA LEU A 68 -15.76 -9.49 -0.08
C LEU A 68 -15.85 -9.83 -1.57
N GLY A 69 -15.69 -8.83 -2.44
CA GLY A 69 -15.75 -9.01 -3.88
C GLY A 69 -14.47 -9.63 -4.45
N PRO A 70 -14.55 -10.28 -5.62
CA PRO A 70 -13.36 -10.68 -6.35
C PRO A 70 -12.51 -9.43 -6.65
N PRO A 71 -11.17 -9.50 -6.54
CA PRO A 71 -10.30 -8.36 -6.75
C PRO A 71 -10.49 -7.85 -8.18
N ILE A 72 -11.19 -6.72 -8.32
CA ILE A 72 -11.35 -6.04 -9.60
C ILE A 72 -9.96 -5.45 -9.93
N PRO A 73 -9.38 -5.74 -11.10
CA PRO A 73 -8.15 -5.11 -11.51
C PRO A 73 -8.46 -3.66 -11.88
N ASP A 74 -8.40 -2.75 -10.91
CA ASP A 74 -8.60 -1.32 -11.13
C ASP A 74 -7.49 -0.79 -12.05
N GLY A 75 -7.85 -0.55 -13.31
CA GLY A 75 -6.94 -0.08 -14.37
C GLY A 75 -6.31 1.30 -14.14
N HIS A 76 -6.68 2.01 -13.07
CA HIS A 76 -6.12 3.31 -12.71
C HIS A 76 -4.87 3.24 -11.82
N LEU A 77 -4.60 2.08 -11.17
CA LEU A 77 -3.39 1.86 -10.36
C LEU A 77 -2.25 1.18 -11.13
N ALA A 78 -2.54 0.67 -12.33
CA ALA A 78 -1.60 -0.15 -13.11
C ALA A 78 -0.30 0.59 -13.49
N MET A 79 -0.34 1.92 -13.67
CA MET A 79 0.83 2.69 -14.07
C MET A 79 1.85 2.90 -12.93
N ASP A 80 1.40 3.14 -11.69
CA ASP A 80 2.29 3.28 -10.53
C ASP A 80 2.73 1.93 -9.96
N GLN A 81 1.83 0.93 -9.96
CA GLN A 81 2.19 -0.44 -9.57
C GLN A 81 3.32 -1.03 -10.42
N SER A 82 3.43 -0.65 -11.71
CA SER A 82 4.53 -1.10 -12.59
C SER A 82 5.88 -0.51 -12.17
N LYS A 83 5.92 0.73 -11.68
CA LYS A 83 7.16 1.36 -11.19
C LYS A 83 7.54 0.82 -9.82
N GLU A 84 6.57 0.74 -8.91
CA GLU A 84 6.77 0.19 -7.57
C GLU A 84 7.22 -1.27 -7.63
N SER A 85 6.59 -2.11 -8.45
CA SER A 85 7.02 -3.50 -8.63
C SER A 85 8.45 -3.63 -9.17
N LYS A 86 8.88 -2.73 -10.07
CA LYS A 86 10.28 -2.69 -10.55
C LYS A 86 11.25 -2.29 -9.44
N LEU A 87 10.91 -1.28 -8.64
CA LEU A 87 11.73 -0.85 -7.50
C LEU A 87 11.84 -1.95 -6.44
N LEU A 88 10.73 -2.63 -6.15
CA LEU A 88 10.69 -3.77 -5.24
C LEU A 88 11.56 -4.92 -5.73
N LYS A 89 11.48 -5.27 -7.02
CA LYS A 89 12.33 -6.32 -7.63
C LYS A 89 13.82 -5.99 -7.50
N LYS A 90 14.22 -4.75 -7.81
CA LYS A 90 15.61 -4.30 -7.63
C LYS A 90 16.08 -4.44 -6.17
N LYS A 91 15.24 -4.02 -5.22
CA LYS A 91 15.56 -4.13 -3.80
C LYS A 91 15.71 -5.59 -3.36
N ILE A 92 14.89 -6.49 -3.88
CA ILE A 92 15.01 -7.93 -3.63
C ILE A 92 16.34 -8.44 -4.17
N GLU A 93 16.72 -8.10 -5.40
CA GLU A 93 18.00 -8.50 -6.01
C GLU A 93 19.22 -7.98 -5.24
N GLU A 94 19.19 -6.72 -4.78
CA GLU A 94 20.25 -6.14 -3.97
C GLU A 94 20.40 -6.85 -2.62
N LEU A 95 19.27 -7.12 -1.95
CA LEU A 95 19.27 -7.79 -0.65
C LEU A 95 19.70 -9.25 -0.75
N THR A 96 19.26 -9.98 -1.78
CA THR A 96 19.68 -11.37 -1.97
C THR A 96 21.17 -11.47 -2.27
N LYS A 97 21.73 -10.53 -3.03
CA LYS A 97 23.17 -10.44 -3.28
C LYS A 97 23.95 -10.11 -2.00
N ALA A 98 23.51 -9.14 -1.21
CA ALA A 98 24.14 -8.81 0.06
C ALA A 98 24.14 -10.01 1.03
N LEU A 99 23.04 -10.78 1.03
CA LEU A 99 22.91 -11.99 1.82
C LEU A 99 23.89 -13.07 1.36
N SER A 100 23.99 -13.32 0.05
CA SER A 100 24.95 -14.31 -0.49
C SER A 100 26.40 -13.94 -0.18
N ASP A 101 26.74 -12.66 -0.25
CA ASP A 101 28.09 -12.17 0.07
C ASP A 101 28.41 -12.36 1.55
N ALA A 102 27.45 -12.12 2.44
CA ALA A 102 27.61 -12.35 3.88
C ALA A 102 27.76 -13.83 4.22
N GLN A 103 26.98 -14.71 3.58
CA GLN A 103 27.10 -16.15 3.74
C GLN A 103 28.46 -16.66 3.27
N LEU A 104 28.93 -16.20 2.10
CA LEU A 104 30.24 -16.56 1.57
C LEU A 104 31.37 -16.13 2.50
N LYS A 105 31.28 -14.91 3.07
CA LYS A 105 32.25 -14.44 4.09
C LYS A 105 32.25 -15.33 5.32
N ASN A 106 31.08 -15.73 5.83
CA ASN A 106 31.00 -16.63 6.99
C ASN A 106 31.66 -17.98 6.70
N VAL A 107 31.36 -18.58 5.54
CA VAL A 107 31.98 -19.84 5.12
C VAL A 107 33.50 -19.70 4.99
N ALA A 108 33.98 -18.59 4.42
CA ALA A 108 35.41 -18.32 4.31
C ALA A 108 36.09 -18.17 5.68
N LEU A 109 35.44 -17.49 6.64
CA LEU A 109 35.95 -17.35 8.01
C LEU A 109 35.95 -18.69 8.75
N GLU A 110 34.89 -19.49 8.61
CA GLU A 110 34.81 -20.82 9.21
C GLU A 110 35.90 -21.75 8.67
N THR A 111 36.08 -21.79 7.35
CA THR A 111 37.13 -22.60 6.72
C THR A 111 38.53 -22.11 7.07
N MET A 112 38.77 -20.79 7.17
CA MET A 112 40.03 -20.23 7.65
C MET A 112 40.36 -20.69 9.08
N ILE A 113 39.36 -20.71 9.97
CA ILE A 113 39.53 -21.21 11.34
C ILE A 113 39.88 -22.70 11.31
N GLU A 114 39.21 -23.50 10.50
CA GLU A 114 39.46 -24.94 10.38
C GLU A 114 40.87 -25.26 9.87
N VAL A 115 41.34 -24.54 8.85
CA VAL A 115 42.71 -24.69 8.31
C VAL A 115 43.74 -24.27 9.37
N ALA A 116 43.52 -23.14 10.07
CA ALA A 116 44.43 -22.68 11.12
C ALA A 116 44.53 -23.66 12.30
N GLU A 117 43.41 -24.29 12.69
CA GLU A 117 43.40 -25.28 13.77
C GLU A 117 44.02 -26.62 13.36
N SER A 118 43.76 -27.08 12.13
CA SER A 118 44.21 -28.40 11.65
C SER A 118 45.68 -28.41 11.19
N GLU A 119 46.07 -27.46 10.33
CA GLU A 119 47.39 -27.44 9.69
C GLU A 119 48.40 -26.65 10.53
N LEU A 120 48.02 -25.47 11.01
CA LEU A 120 48.91 -24.57 11.76
C LEU A 120 48.89 -24.83 13.26
N LYS A 121 47.97 -25.67 13.75
CA LYS A 121 47.76 -26.02 15.17
C LYS A 121 47.55 -24.80 16.08
N ILE A 122 47.04 -23.70 15.52
CA ILE A 122 46.69 -22.48 16.26
C ILE A 122 45.28 -22.66 16.81
N LYS A 123 45.13 -22.67 18.13
CA LYS A 123 43.84 -22.94 18.78
C LYS A 123 43.01 -21.66 18.92
N ILE A 124 42.01 -21.49 18.04
CA ILE A 124 41.20 -20.27 17.97
C ILE A 124 39.85 -20.45 18.69
N ARG A 125 39.13 -21.57 18.47
CA ARG A 125 37.82 -21.81 19.08
C ARG A 125 37.94 -22.16 20.57
N LYS A 126 37.04 -21.61 21.38
CA LYS A 126 36.91 -21.98 22.80
C LYS A 126 36.35 -23.40 22.91
N LYS A 127 36.84 -24.17 23.90
CA LYS A 127 36.28 -25.49 24.23
C LYS A 127 34.96 -25.31 24.99
N ARG A 128 33.94 -26.11 24.63
CA ARG A 128 32.67 -26.16 25.37
C ARG A 128 32.93 -26.47 26.86
N GLY A 129 32.25 -25.76 27.75
CA GLY A 129 32.35 -25.95 29.21
C GLY A 129 33.48 -25.20 29.92
N THR A 130 34.28 -24.38 29.23
CA THR A 130 35.28 -23.54 29.89
C THR A 130 34.61 -22.33 30.54
N LYS A 131 34.78 -22.14 31.86
CA LYS A 131 34.27 -20.96 32.56
C LYS A 131 34.85 -19.70 31.88
N GLN A 132 33.98 -18.76 31.53
CA GLN A 132 34.38 -17.47 30.99
C GLN A 132 35.28 -16.78 32.04
N SER A 133 36.46 -16.33 31.63
CA SER A 133 37.29 -15.49 32.47
C SER A 133 36.51 -14.20 32.73
N LEU A 134 36.19 -13.95 34.01
CA LEU A 134 35.72 -12.64 34.46
C LEU A 134 36.83 -11.63 34.21
N GLU A 135 36.50 -10.53 33.53
CA GLU A 135 37.28 -9.28 33.62
C GLU A 135 37.05 -8.62 34.98
#